data_AF-A0A8B5WLD2-F1
#
_entry.id   AF-A0A8B5WLD2-F1
#
_cell.length_a   1.000
_cell.length_b   1.000
_cell.length_c   1.000
_cell.angle_alpha   90.00
_cell.angle_beta   90.00
_cell.angle_gamma   90.00
#
_symmetry.space_group_name_H-M   'P 1'
#
loop_
_entity.id
_entity.type
_entity.pdbx_description
1 polymer ?
#
loop_
_entity_poly.entity_id
_entity_poly.type
_entity_poly.pdbx_seq_one_letter_code
_entity_poly.pdbx_strand_id
1 'polypeptide(L)'
;MTAIQLQAWFALPHAWLGGLALISYWFAALAGKGSGAHRLAGRVFLLAMVGVVLTALPLSVATWLNGHVIWAVFLAYLVVLVSVNCLNAWRAVRHRNSFEHFANGCFRAGAIVLGLAGLATVALGLIHGAILLIAFGAIGPLAAWQSLRLSRRGPSDGRWWLRSHYGAMIGNGVATHIAFFQIGLARLFADLGMAMIVNIAWLGPLVVGALIGYLLDRRWGRSKKPRASLAPAASNPLAGEAAASIHPPRS
;
A
#
# COMPACT_ATOMS: atom_id res chain seq x y z
N MET A 1 -25.29 -20.77 7.50
CA MET A 1 -24.21 -20.91 8.51
C MET A 1 -24.46 -19.91 9.62
N THR A 2 -24.32 -20.32 10.89
CA THR A 2 -24.45 -19.42 12.04
C THR A 2 -23.16 -18.62 12.26
N ALA A 3 -23.23 -17.54 13.05
CA ALA A 3 -22.05 -16.72 13.39
C ALA A 3 -20.94 -17.55 14.08
N ILE A 4 -21.34 -18.46 14.98
CA ILE A 4 -20.44 -19.37 15.70
C ILE A 4 -19.71 -20.30 14.72
N GLN A 5 -20.44 -20.85 13.74
CA GLN A 5 -19.85 -21.67 12.70
C GLN A 5 -18.79 -20.84 11.94
N LEU A 6 -19.16 -19.67 11.40
CA LEU A 6 -18.21 -18.84 10.65
C LEU A 6 -16.93 -18.54 11.46
N GLN A 7 -17.04 -18.19 12.75
CA GLN A 7 -15.86 -17.99 13.59
C GLN A 7 -15.00 -19.26 13.71
N ALA A 8 -15.61 -20.41 14.02
CA ALA A 8 -14.89 -21.66 14.18
C ALA A 8 -14.16 -22.11 12.91
N TRP A 9 -14.80 -21.97 11.74
CA TRP A 9 -14.24 -22.42 10.46
C TRP A 9 -13.14 -21.49 9.93
N PHE A 10 -13.25 -20.18 10.15
CA PHE A 10 -12.38 -19.20 9.48
C PHE A 10 -11.29 -18.59 10.37
N ALA A 11 -11.45 -18.58 11.70
CA ALA A 11 -10.50 -17.90 12.59
C ALA A 11 -9.11 -18.56 12.60
N LEU A 12 -9.05 -19.89 12.70
CA LEU A 12 -7.79 -20.62 12.75
C LEU A 12 -7.03 -20.54 11.41
N PRO A 13 -7.66 -20.79 10.24
CA PRO A 13 -7.00 -20.55 8.95
C PRO A 13 -6.51 -19.11 8.79
N HIS A 14 -7.32 -18.12 9.19
CA HIS A 14 -6.94 -16.71 9.13
C HIS A 14 -5.67 -16.43 9.95
N ALA A 15 -5.58 -16.95 11.17
CA ALA A 15 -4.42 -16.79 12.03
C ALA A 15 -3.16 -17.43 11.44
N TRP A 16 -3.24 -18.66 10.90
CA TRP A 16 -2.11 -19.32 10.25
C TRP A 16 -1.63 -18.59 9.00
N LEU A 17 -2.56 -18.14 8.16
CA LEU A 17 -2.24 -17.38 6.96
C LEU A 17 -1.62 -16.02 7.32
N GLY A 18 -2.09 -15.37 8.38
CA GLY A 18 -1.48 -14.15 8.92
C GLY A 18 -0.05 -14.38 9.42
N GLY A 19 0.20 -15.49 10.14
CA GLY A 19 1.53 -15.88 10.57
C GLY A 19 2.48 -16.17 9.40
N LEU A 20 2.02 -16.91 8.39
CA LEU A 20 2.77 -17.17 7.17
C LEU A 20 3.10 -15.87 6.40
N ALA A 21 2.13 -14.94 6.33
CA ALA A 21 2.35 -13.63 5.74
C ALA A 21 3.41 -12.83 6.53
N LEU A 22 3.39 -12.85 7.86
CA LEU A 22 4.39 -12.15 8.66
C LEU A 22 5.81 -12.70 8.45
N ILE A 23 5.97 -14.02 8.44
CA ILE A 23 7.27 -14.69 8.22
C ILE A 23 7.80 -14.36 6.83
N SER A 24 6.97 -14.52 5.80
CA SER A 24 7.36 -14.25 4.42
C SER A 24 7.64 -12.76 4.15
N TYR A 25 6.95 -11.85 4.85
CA TYR A 25 7.24 -10.42 4.84
C TYR A 25 8.67 -10.13 5.29
N TRP A 26 9.07 -10.65 6.45
CA TRP A 26 10.41 -10.43 6.99
C TRP A 26 11.49 -11.11 6.15
N PHE A 27 11.23 -12.32 5.66
CA PHE A 27 12.16 -12.98 4.75
C PHE A 27 12.36 -12.18 3.46
N ALA A 28 11.29 -11.63 2.87
CA ALA A 28 11.38 -10.73 1.72
C ALA A 28 12.08 -9.39 2.07
N ALA A 29 11.87 -8.88 3.28
CA ALA A 29 12.45 -7.63 3.75
C ALA A 29 13.98 -7.74 3.91
N LEU A 30 14.47 -8.87 4.43
CA LEU A 30 15.89 -9.14 4.67
C LEU A 30 16.62 -9.64 3.41
N ALA A 31 15.91 -10.28 2.47
CA ALA A 31 16.49 -10.71 1.21
C ALA A 31 16.93 -9.53 0.32
N GLY A 32 17.98 -9.75 -0.48
CA GLY A 32 18.43 -8.79 -1.49
C GLY A 32 17.29 -8.39 -2.42
N LYS A 33 17.01 -7.08 -2.55
CA LYS A 33 15.83 -6.58 -3.27
C LYS A 33 15.85 -7.05 -4.72
N GLY A 34 14.77 -7.71 -5.15
CA GLY A 34 14.67 -8.27 -6.50
C GLY A 34 15.39 -9.61 -6.71
N SER A 35 16.09 -10.17 -5.72
CA SER A 35 16.70 -11.51 -5.79
C SER A 35 15.64 -12.62 -5.94
N GLY A 36 16.08 -13.84 -6.29
CA GLY A 36 15.18 -15.01 -6.34
C GLY A 36 14.46 -15.25 -5.02
N ALA A 37 15.18 -15.18 -3.90
CA ALA A 37 14.63 -15.32 -2.55
C ALA A 37 13.58 -14.24 -2.24
N HIS A 38 13.86 -12.96 -2.54
CA HIS A 38 12.90 -11.87 -2.36
C HIS A 38 11.62 -12.08 -3.17
N ARG A 39 11.75 -12.52 -4.43
CA ARG A 39 10.59 -12.78 -5.31
C ARG A 39 9.76 -13.96 -4.84
N LEU A 40 10.39 -15.05 -4.41
CA LEU A 40 9.68 -16.21 -3.87
C LEU A 40 8.91 -15.83 -2.61
N ALA A 41 9.59 -15.18 -1.66
CA ALA A 41 8.98 -14.72 -0.42
C ALA A 41 7.82 -13.75 -0.67
N GLY A 42 7.97 -12.81 -1.61
CA GLY A 42 6.89 -11.90 -2.01
C GLY A 42 5.69 -12.60 -2.64
N ARG A 43 5.88 -13.72 -3.37
CA ARG A 43 4.77 -14.53 -3.90
C ARG A 43 4.05 -15.29 -2.79
N VAL A 44 4.79 -15.92 -1.88
CA VAL A 44 4.23 -16.60 -0.70
C VAL A 44 3.45 -15.60 0.14
N PHE A 45 4.02 -14.42 0.39
CA PHE A 45 3.36 -13.33 1.07
C PHE A 45 2.03 -12.95 0.41
N LEU A 46 2.04 -12.70 -0.89
CA LEU A 46 0.83 -12.30 -1.62
C LEU A 46 -0.26 -13.38 -1.57
N LEU A 47 0.10 -14.65 -1.75
CA LEU A 47 -0.84 -15.77 -1.65
C LEU A 47 -1.41 -15.93 -0.24
N ALA A 48 -0.57 -15.81 0.79
CA ALA A 48 -1.01 -15.83 2.18
C ALA A 48 -1.98 -14.68 2.47
N MET A 49 -1.67 -13.46 2.01
CA MET A 49 -2.54 -12.28 2.17
C MET A 49 -3.87 -12.40 1.43
N VAL A 50 -3.91 -13.05 0.25
CA VAL A 50 -5.18 -13.37 -0.43
C VAL A 50 -6.00 -14.31 0.46
N GLY A 51 -5.39 -15.34 1.04
CA GLY A 51 -6.07 -16.21 2.00
C GLY A 51 -6.57 -15.45 3.24
N VAL A 52 -5.76 -14.53 3.79
CA VAL A 52 -6.16 -13.64 4.90
C VAL A 52 -7.40 -12.85 4.53
N VAL A 53 -7.45 -12.23 3.35
CA VAL A 53 -8.61 -11.46 2.86
C VAL A 53 -9.85 -12.35 2.71
N LEU A 54 -9.70 -13.54 2.11
CA LEU A 54 -10.81 -14.48 1.90
C LEU A 54 -11.40 -15.01 3.22
N THR A 55 -10.57 -15.18 4.24
CA THR A 55 -11.00 -15.63 5.58
C THR A 55 -11.47 -14.48 6.47
N ALA A 56 -10.94 -13.26 6.29
CA ALA A 56 -11.35 -12.09 7.06
C ALA A 56 -12.77 -11.63 6.73
N LEU A 57 -13.21 -11.77 5.48
CA LEU A 57 -14.54 -11.36 5.06
C LEU A 57 -15.65 -12.12 5.84
N PRO A 58 -15.69 -13.46 5.87
CA PRO A 58 -16.68 -14.18 6.69
C PRO A 58 -16.51 -13.91 8.20
N LEU A 59 -15.30 -13.65 8.69
CA LEU A 59 -15.09 -13.25 10.10
C LEU A 59 -15.70 -11.89 10.42
N SER A 60 -15.62 -10.92 9.51
CA SER A 60 -16.27 -9.62 9.67
C SER A 60 -17.80 -9.76 9.69
N VAL A 61 -18.36 -10.62 8.83
CA VAL A 61 -19.79 -10.95 8.81
C VAL A 61 -20.20 -11.66 10.09
N ALA A 62 -19.41 -12.61 10.58
CA ALA A 62 -19.69 -13.29 11.84
C ALA A 62 -19.70 -12.31 13.02
N THR A 63 -18.77 -11.34 13.03
CA THR A 63 -18.72 -10.27 14.03
C THR A 63 -19.99 -9.40 13.98
N TRP A 64 -20.47 -9.09 12.78
CA TRP A 64 -21.74 -8.36 12.58
C TRP A 64 -22.92 -9.15 13.14
N LEU A 65 -23.04 -10.42 12.77
CA LEU A 65 -24.13 -11.30 13.21
C LEU A 65 -24.14 -11.53 14.72
N ASN A 66 -22.98 -11.43 15.38
CA ASN A 66 -22.83 -11.45 16.83
C ASN A 66 -23.16 -10.09 17.49
N GLY A 67 -23.76 -9.13 16.77
CA GLY A 67 -24.16 -7.82 17.30
C GLY A 67 -23.05 -6.79 17.43
N HIS A 68 -21.81 -7.13 17.10
CA HIS A 68 -20.66 -6.23 17.22
C HIS A 68 -20.48 -5.37 15.95
N VAL A 69 -21.53 -4.62 15.60
CA VAL A 69 -21.68 -3.90 14.32
C VAL A 69 -20.52 -2.95 14.03
N ILE A 70 -20.15 -2.10 14.99
CA ILE A 70 -19.08 -1.09 14.81
C ILE A 70 -17.74 -1.77 14.50
N TRP A 71 -17.42 -2.85 15.23
CA TRP A 71 -16.22 -3.64 15.01
C TRP A 71 -16.26 -4.36 13.67
N ALA A 72 -17.41 -4.90 13.26
CA ALA A 72 -17.57 -5.56 11.97
C ALA A 72 -17.32 -4.60 10.79
N VAL A 73 -17.84 -3.37 10.86
CA VAL A 73 -17.57 -2.35 9.84
C VAL A 73 -16.08 -2.02 9.78
N PHE A 74 -15.44 -1.87 10.93
CA PHE A 74 -14.00 -1.62 10.98
C PHE A 74 -13.18 -2.77 10.37
N LEU A 75 -13.51 -4.03 10.69
CA LEU A 75 -12.86 -5.20 10.09
C LEU A 75 -13.09 -5.27 8.58
N ALA A 76 -14.31 -5.00 8.11
CA ALA A 76 -14.62 -4.94 6.68
C ALA A 76 -13.82 -3.83 5.97
N TYR A 77 -13.64 -2.68 6.60
CA TYR A 77 -12.75 -1.62 6.10
C TYR A 77 -11.29 -2.10 5.98
N LEU A 78 -10.77 -2.81 6.98
CA LEU A 78 -9.42 -3.36 6.92
C LEU A 78 -9.25 -4.37 5.79
N VAL A 79 -10.28 -5.19 5.50
CA VAL A 79 -10.30 -6.08 4.33
C VAL A 79 -10.11 -5.28 3.04
N VAL A 80 -10.84 -4.17 2.88
CA VAL A 80 -10.69 -3.28 1.71
C VAL A 80 -9.29 -2.67 1.64
N LEU A 81 -8.80 -2.11 2.75
CA LEU A 81 -7.48 -1.48 2.84
C LEU A 81 -6.35 -2.44 2.46
N VAL A 82 -6.36 -3.64 3.06
CA VAL A 82 -5.37 -4.68 2.77
C VAL A 82 -5.47 -5.17 1.33
N SER A 83 -6.70 -5.37 0.81
CA SER A 83 -6.89 -5.81 -0.57
C SER A 83 -6.34 -4.80 -1.58
N VAL A 84 -6.63 -3.51 -1.38
CA VAL A 84 -6.12 -2.44 -2.25
C VAL A 84 -4.59 -2.35 -2.15
N ASN A 85 -4.01 -2.47 -0.97
CA ASN A 85 -2.55 -2.50 -0.79
C ASN A 85 -1.91 -3.71 -1.50
N CYS A 86 -2.46 -4.92 -1.36
CA CYS A 86 -1.99 -6.11 -2.07
C CYS A 86 -2.02 -5.92 -3.60
N LEU A 87 -3.14 -5.40 -4.12
CA LEU A 87 -3.29 -5.12 -5.55
C LEU A 87 -2.28 -4.07 -6.02
N ASN A 88 -2.10 -3.00 -5.26
CA ASN A 88 -1.16 -1.92 -5.59
C ASN A 88 0.30 -2.41 -5.55
N ALA A 89 0.68 -3.20 -4.55
CA ALA A 89 2.01 -3.78 -4.42
C ALA A 89 2.34 -4.68 -5.63
N TRP A 90 1.39 -5.51 -6.05
CA TRP A 90 1.55 -6.38 -7.22
C TRP A 90 1.57 -5.60 -8.53
N ARG A 91 0.61 -4.68 -8.74
CA ARG A 91 0.51 -3.83 -9.94
C ARG A 91 1.78 -3.01 -10.16
N ALA A 92 2.33 -2.44 -9.10
CA ALA A 92 3.53 -1.61 -9.17
C ALA A 92 4.71 -2.38 -9.79
N VAL A 93 4.91 -3.64 -9.41
CA VAL A 93 5.97 -4.47 -9.99
C VAL A 93 5.61 -4.98 -11.38
N ARG A 94 4.36 -5.43 -11.57
CA ARG A 94 3.88 -5.98 -12.85
C ARG A 94 3.94 -4.96 -13.99
N HIS A 95 3.55 -3.72 -13.70
CA HIS A 95 3.48 -2.62 -14.67
C HIS A 95 4.58 -1.58 -14.47
N ARG A 96 5.73 -1.96 -13.90
CA ARG A 96 6.85 -1.05 -13.61
C ARG A 96 7.35 -0.23 -14.81
N ASN A 97 7.14 -0.73 -16.03
CA ASN A 97 7.54 -0.10 -17.29
C ASN A 97 6.43 0.72 -17.95
N SER A 98 5.19 0.65 -17.47
CA SER A 98 4.06 1.37 -18.07
C SER A 98 3.13 1.94 -17.00
N PHE A 99 3.27 3.24 -16.77
CA PHE A 99 2.46 3.96 -15.81
C PHE A 99 0.97 3.96 -16.19
N GLU A 100 0.66 4.00 -17.48
CA GLU A 100 -0.72 3.97 -17.98
C GLU A 100 -1.46 2.68 -17.56
N HIS A 101 -0.81 1.53 -17.73
CA HIS A 101 -1.38 0.24 -17.29
C HIS A 101 -1.48 0.14 -15.76
N PHE A 102 -0.55 0.77 -15.02
CA PHE A 102 -0.62 0.85 -13.56
C PHE A 102 -1.80 1.72 -13.08
N ALA A 103 -1.93 2.94 -13.61
CA ALA A 103 -2.91 3.94 -13.19
C ALA A 103 -4.26 3.80 -13.90
N ASN A 104 -4.66 2.57 -14.21
CA ASN A 104 -5.87 2.25 -14.97
C ASN A 104 -7.17 2.47 -14.16
N GLY A 105 -8.32 2.18 -14.79
CA GLY A 105 -9.63 2.33 -14.16
C GLY A 105 -9.76 1.59 -12.82
N CYS A 106 -9.27 0.35 -12.73
CA CYS A 106 -9.32 -0.43 -11.49
C CYS A 106 -8.48 0.17 -10.36
N PHE A 107 -7.32 0.78 -10.68
CA PHE A 107 -6.51 1.48 -9.68
C PHE A 107 -7.28 2.67 -9.09
N ARG A 108 -7.92 3.48 -9.96
CA ARG A 108 -8.76 4.61 -9.53
C ARG A 108 -9.99 4.14 -8.75
N ALA A 109 -10.65 3.08 -9.19
CA ALA A 109 -11.82 2.52 -8.52
C ALA A 109 -11.43 2.01 -7.12
N GLY A 110 -10.32 1.27 -7.00
CA GLY A 110 -9.79 0.82 -5.72
C GLY A 110 -9.46 1.98 -4.77
N ALA A 111 -8.87 3.07 -5.28
CA ALA A 111 -8.62 4.28 -4.51
C ALA A 111 -9.93 4.92 -4.01
N ILE A 112 -10.95 5.04 -4.86
CA ILE A 112 -12.25 5.62 -4.48
C ILE A 112 -12.94 4.75 -3.42
N VAL A 113 -13.01 3.43 -3.62
CA VAL A 113 -13.62 2.49 -2.68
C VAL A 113 -12.92 2.57 -1.32
N LEU A 114 -11.58 2.58 -1.31
CA LEU A 114 -10.80 2.73 -0.09
C LEU A 114 -11.06 4.08 0.61
N GLY A 115 -11.13 5.16 -0.15
CA GLY A 115 -11.40 6.50 0.37
C GLY A 115 -12.78 6.59 1.02
N LEU A 116 -13.82 6.11 0.34
CA LEU A 116 -15.19 6.12 0.86
C LEU A 116 -15.35 5.21 2.08
N ALA A 117 -14.80 4.00 2.04
CA ALA A 117 -14.83 3.08 3.19
C ALA A 117 -14.10 3.66 4.40
N GLY A 118 -12.98 4.36 4.19
CA GLY A 118 -12.26 5.02 5.26
C GLY A 118 -13.00 6.25 5.82
N LEU A 119 -13.61 7.09 4.96
CA LEU A 119 -14.46 8.20 5.42
C LEU A 119 -15.64 7.70 6.29
N ALA A 120 -16.33 6.65 5.86
CA ALA A 120 -17.41 6.04 6.63
C ALA A 120 -16.90 5.53 7.99
N THR A 121 -15.72 4.92 8.00
CA THR A 121 -15.08 4.41 9.23
C THR A 121 -14.69 5.56 10.19
N VAL A 122 -14.14 6.67 9.67
CA VAL A 122 -13.84 7.87 10.48
C VAL A 122 -15.12 8.45 11.06
N ALA A 123 -16.18 8.58 10.27
CA ALA A 123 -17.45 9.11 10.73
C ALA A 123 -18.01 8.27 11.90
N LEU A 124 -18.04 6.94 11.77
CA LEU A 124 -18.41 6.04 12.86
C LEU A 124 -17.49 6.18 14.08
N GLY A 125 -16.19 6.32 13.86
CA GLY A 125 -15.22 6.54 14.92
C GLY A 125 -15.49 7.82 15.71
N LEU A 126 -15.84 8.92 15.03
CA LEU A 126 -16.19 10.19 15.67
C LEU A 126 -17.51 10.09 16.45
N ILE A 127 -18.53 9.44 15.88
CA ILE A 127 -19.85 9.24 16.54
C ILE A 127 -19.70 8.44 17.84
N HIS A 128 -18.85 7.42 17.84
CA HIS A 128 -18.70 6.50 18.99
C HIS A 128 -17.47 6.77 19.86
N GLY A 129 -16.71 7.84 19.59
CA GLY A 129 -15.47 8.15 20.32
C GLY A 129 -14.37 7.07 20.17
N ALA A 130 -14.40 6.29 19.09
CA ALA A 130 -13.51 5.15 18.90
C ALA A 130 -12.23 5.56 18.16
N ILE A 131 -11.17 5.86 18.92
CA ILE A 131 -9.89 6.37 18.38
C ILE A 131 -9.26 5.49 17.30
N LEU A 132 -9.39 4.15 17.41
CA LEU A 132 -8.87 3.23 16.41
C LEU A 132 -9.54 3.41 15.05
N LEU A 133 -10.87 3.57 15.02
CA LEU A 133 -11.61 3.80 13.79
C LEU A 133 -11.24 5.15 13.16
N ILE A 134 -11.04 6.18 13.98
CA ILE A 134 -10.61 7.51 13.50
C ILE A 134 -9.21 7.41 12.89
N ALA A 135 -8.25 6.85 13.64
CA ALA A 135 -6.84 6.79 13.23
C ALA A 135 -6.63 5.93 11.98
N PHE A 136 -7.18 4.70 11.97
CA PHE A 136 -7.06 3.81 10.82
C PHE A 136 -7.94 4.24 9.66
N GLY A 137 -9.18 4.68 9.94
CA GLY A 137 -10.10 5.14 8.90
C GLY A 137 -9.52 6.30 8.08
N ALA A 138 -8.77 7.21 8.71
CA ALA A 138 -8.12 8.33 8.03
C ALA A 138 -7.06 7.90 6.99
N ILE A 139 -6.49 6.69 7.11
CA ILE A 139 -5.53 6.15 6.14
C ILE A 139 -6.20 6.00 4.77
N GLY A 140 -7.47 5.60 4.72
CA GLY A 140 -8.20 5.36 3.48
C GLY A 140 -8.31 6.61 2.59
N PRO A 141 -8.89 7.72 3.07
CA PRO A 141 -9.02 8.98 2.33
C PRO A 141 -7.67 9.57 1.95
N LEU A 142 -6.67 9.50 2.86
CA LEU A 142 -5.32 9.97 2.56
C LEU A 142 -4.67 9.18 1.43
N ALA A 143 -4.75 7.85 1.47
CA ALA A 143 -4.24 6.97 0.42
C ALA A 143 -5.00 7.15 -0.91
N ALA A 144 -6.32 7.34 -0.84
CA ALA A 144 -7.17 7.61 -1.99
C ALA A 144 -6.77 8.93 -2.67
N TRP A 145 -6.63 10.00 -1.89
CA TRP A 145 -6.19 11.30 -2.40
C TRP A 145 -4.82 11.22 -3.07
N GLN A 146 -3.84 10.56 -2.43
CA GLN A 146 -2.51 10.36 -3.00
C GLN A 146 -2.55 9.55 -4.30
N SER A 147 -3.34 8.48 -4.35
CA SER A 147 -3.48 7.61 -5.52
C SER A 147 -4.17 8.32 -6.69
N LEU A 148 -5.26 9.05 -6.43
CA LEU A 148 -5.97 9.82 -7.45
C LEU A 148 -5.12 10.99 -7.95
N ARG A 149 -4.37 11.65 -7.06
CA ARG A 149 -3.41 12.68 -7.44
C ARG A 149 -2.31 12.11 -8.32
N LEU A 150 -1.75 10.96 -7.98
CA LEU A 150 -0.74 10.26 -8.79
C LEU A 150 -1.30 9.90 -10.16
N SER A 151 -2.52 9.33 -10.23
CA SER A 151 -3.16 8.96 -11.49
C SER A 151 -3.43 10.17 -12.39
N ARG A 152 -3.78 11.33 -11.82
CA ARG A 152 -4.05 12.57 -12.59
C ARG A 152 -2.80 13.31 -13.01
N ARG A 153 -1.80 13.42 -12.13
CA ARG A 153 -0.59 14.25 -12.37
C ARG A 153 0.55 13.46 -13.01
N GLY A 154 0.48 12.13 -13.02
CA GLY A 154 1.56 11.28 -13.47
C GLY A 154 2.68 11.12 -12.43
N PRO A 155 3.64 10.21 -12.68
CA PRO A 155 4.74 9.93 -11.78
C PRO A 155 5.74 11.10 -11.78
N SER A 156 6.20 11.48 -10.59
CA SER A 156 7.18 12.57 -10.43
C SER A 156 8.64 12.12 -10.65
N ASP A 157 8.91 10.81 -10.66
CA ASP A 157 10.24 10.23 -10.80
C ASP A 157 10.22 8.91 -11.59
N GLY A 158 11.38 8.49 -12.11
CA GLY A 158 11.53 7.22 -12.83
C GLY A 158 11.44 5.97 -11.96
N ARG A 159 11.37 6.12 -10.63
CA ARG A 159 11.25 5.03 -9.65
C ARG A 159 9.87 5.01 -8.98
N TRP A 160 8.87 5.59 -9.61
CA TRP A 160 7.49 5.65 -9.09
C TRP A 160 6.98 4.27 -8.68
N TRP A 161 7.29 3.24 -9.47
CA TRP A 161 6.87 1.87 -9.22
C TRP A 161 7.46 1.32 -7.92
N LEU A 162 8.71 1.69 -7.60
CA LEU A 162 9.36 1.25 -6.38
C LEU A 162 8.66 1.87 -5.17
N ARG A 163 8.35 3.17 -5.24
CA ARG A 163 7.61 3.90 -4.20
C ARG A 163 6.21 3.34 -3.97
N SER A 164 5.47 3.12 -5.04
CA SER A 164 4.15 2.47 -4.95
C SER A 164 4.24 1.06 -4.40
N HIS A 165 5.27 0.28 -4.77
CA HIS A 165 5.46 -1.07 -4.28
C HIS A 165 5.81 -1.10 -2.78
N TYR A 166 6.87 -0.42 -2.33
CA TYR A 166 7.24 -0.48 -0.91
C TYR A 166 6.22 0.22 -0.02
N GLY A 167 5.58 1.30 -0.46
CA GLY A 167 4.53 1.96 0.33
C GLY A 167 3.36 1.03 0.60
N ALA A 168 2.89 0.32 -0.43
CA ALA A 168 1.85 -0.69 -0.27
C ALA A 168 2.31 -1.89 0.57
N MET A 169 3.57 -2.32 0.44
CA MET A 169 4.14 -3.39 1.27
C MET A 169 4.28 -2.98 2.73
N ILE A 170 4.62 -1.73 3.04
CA ILE A 170 4.64 -1.22 4.42
C ILE A 170 3.23 -1.27 5.00
N GLY A 171 2.22 -0.79 4.27
CA GLY A 171 0.82 -0.85 4.72
C GLY A 171 0.36 -2.29 5.03
N ASN A 172 0.70 -3.25 4.16
CA ASN A 172 0.42 -4.67 4.42
C ASN A 172 1.24 -5.24 5.58
N GLY A 173 2.50 -4.81 5.73
CA GLY A 173 3.36 -5.18 6.86
C GLY A 173 2.78 -4.69 8.18
N VAL A 174 2.29 -3.45 8.24
CA VAL A 174 1.59 -2.92 9.44
C VAL A 174 0.40 -3.82 9.80
N ALA A 175 -0.43 -4.19 8.83
CA ALA A 175 -1.59 -5.05 9.07
C ALA A 175 -1.21 -6.42 9.64
N THR A 176 -0.17 -7.09 9.11
CA THR A 176 0.26 -8.40 9.63
C THR A 176 0.86 -8.31 11.04
N HIS A 177 1.58 -7.23 11.36
CA HIS A 177 2.10 -7.01 12.72
C HIS A 177 0.98 -6.76 13.73
N ILE A 178 -0.03 -5.95 13.37
CA ILE A 178 -1.20 -5.71 14.23
C ILE A 178 -1.90 -7.04 14.53
N ALA A 179 -2.16 -7.85 13.50
CA ALA A 179 -2.83 -9.14 13.66
C ALA A 179 -2.07 -10.06 14.64
N PHE A 180 -0.73 -10.10 14.56
CA PHE A 180 0.09 -10.90 15.46
C PHE A 180 0.14 -10.32 16.88
N PHE A 181 0.28 -9.00 17.04
CA PHE A 181 0.29 -8.36 18.35
C PHE A 181 -1.05 -8.46 19.07
N GLN A 182 -2.17 -8.48 18.35
CA GLN A 182 -3.48 -8.74 18.95
C GLN A 182 -3.59 -10.11 19.63
N ILE A 183 -2.85 -11.11 19.15
CA ILE A 183 -2.85 -12.45 19.74
C ILE A 183 -1.90 -12.54 20.94
N GLY A 184 -0.72 -11.92 20.83
CA GLY A 184 0.39 -12.16 21.77
C GLY A 184 0.63 -11.08 22.82
N LEU A 185 0.33 -9.80 22.54
CA LEU A 185 0.80 -8.69 23.37
C LEU A 185 0.16 -8.69 24.77
N ALA A 186 -1.12 -9.08 24.87
CA ALA A 186 -1.83 -9.20 26.14
C ALA A 186 -1.22 -10.22 27.10
N ARG A 187 -0.49 -11.22 26.58
CA ARG A 187 0.19 -12.24 27.40
C ARG A 187 1.54 -11.77 27.92
N LEU A 188 2.19 -10.83 27.22
CA LEU A 188 3.51 -10.33 27.57
C LEU A 188 3.48 -9.18 28.57
N PHE A 189 2.38 -8.42 28.58
CA PHE A 189 2.22 -7.23 29.41
C PHE A 189 0.93 -7.29 30.21
N ALA A 190 0.75 -8.37 30.99
CA ALA A 190 -0.45 -8.58 31.79
C ALA A 190 -0.69 -7.45 32.82
N ASP A 191 0.38 -6.78 33.26
CA ASP A 191 0.34 -5.68 34.23
C ASP A 191 -0.13 -4.34 33.63
N LEU A 192 -0.20 -4.23 32.29
CA LEU A 192 -0.78 -3.06 31.63
C LEU A 192 -2.30 -3.21 31.55
N GLY A 193 -3.03 -2.10 31.70
CA GLY A 193 -4.47 -2.10 31.48
C GLY A 193 -4.84 -2.54 30.06
N MET A 194 -5.89 -3.36 29.91
CA MET A 194 -6.27 -3.97 28.61
C MET A 194 -6.47 -2.94 27.48
N ALA A 195 -7.03 -1.77 27.79
CA ALA A 195 -7.20 -0.69 26.81
C ALA A 195 -5.86 -0.18 26.26
N MET A 196 -4.83 -0.08 27.10
CA MET A 196 -3.50 0.35 26.72
C MET A 196 -2.83 -0.68 25.80
N ILE A 197 -2.93 -1.97 26.16
CA ILE A 197 -2.39 -3.06 25.34
C ILE A 197 -3.01 -3.06 23.95
N VAL A 198 -4.34 -2.94 23.86
CA VAL A 198 -5.04 -2.88 22.58
C VAL A 198 -4.55 -1.69 21.75
N ASN A 199 -4.46 -0.50 22.35
CA ASN A 199 -3.99 0.69 21.62
C ASN A 199 -2.55 0.55 21.15
N ILE A 200 -1.64 -0.01 21.96
CA ILE A 200 -0.24 -0.24 21.57
C ILE A 200 -0.16 -1.26 20.43
N ALA A 201 -0.89 -2.38 20.53
CA ALA A 201 -0.90 -3.43 19.51
C ALA A 201 -1.41 -2.93 18.15
N TRP A 202 -2.36 -1.99 18.13
CA TRP A 202 -2.87 -1.37 16.91
C TRP A 202 -1.99 -0.21 16.42
N LEU A 203 -1.78 0.81 17.26
CA LEU A 203 -1.15 2.06 16.84
C LEU A 203 0.37 1.97 16.76
N GLY A 204 1.01 1.10 17.55
CA GLY A 204 2.46 0.93 17.57
C GLY A 204 3.03 0.58 16.19
N PRO A 205 2.57 -0.51 15.54
CA PRO A 205 2.98 -0.85 14.17
C PRO A 205 2.69 0.26 13.16
N LEU A 206 1.57 0.97 13.30
CA LEU A 206 1.20 2.07 12.41
C LEU A 206 2.21 3.22 12.45
N VAL A 207 2.59 3.66 13.66
CA VAL A 207 3.60 4.72 13.86
C VAL A 207 4.96 4.29 13.31
N VAL A 208 5.39 3.05 13.61
CA VAL A 208 6.66 2.50 13.11
C VAL A 208 6.64 2.42 11.58
N GLY A 209 5.54 1.95 10.98
CA GLY A 209 5.38 1.87 9.53
C GLY A 209 5.43 3.25 8.87
N ALA A 210 4.79 4.25 9.44
CA ALA A 210 4.83 5.63 8.95
C ALA A 210 6.26 6.20 9.01
N LEU A 211 6.98 5.98 10.11
CA LEU A 211 8.37 6.40 10.27
C LEU A 211 9.28 5.73 9.23
N ILE A 212 9.18 4.41 9.06
CA ILE A 212 9.94 3.67 8.04
C ILE A 212 9.62 4.22 6.65
N GLY A 213 8.33 4.42 6.32
CA GLY A 213 7.91 4.99 5.04
C GLY A 213 8.55 6.35 4.76
N TYR A 214 8.55 7.24 5.75
CA TYR A 214 9.19 8.54 5.66
C TYR A 214 10.71 8.46 5.42
N LEU A 215 11.41 7.58 6.15
CA LEU A 215 12.84 7.37 5.98
C LEU A 215 13.18 6.82 4.58
N LEU A 216 12.36 5.89 4.08
CA LEU A 216 12.53 5.31 2.74
C LEU A 216 12.24 6.32 1.63
N ASP A 217 11.22 7.17 1.81
CA ASP A 217 10.92 8.28 0.90
C ASP A 217 12.09 9.28 0.83
N ARG A 218 12.72 9.59 1.97
CA ARG A 218 13.94 10.42 1.99
C ARG A 218 15.10 9.78 1.24
N ARG A 219 15.27 8.46 1.36
CA ARG A 219 16.36 7.71 0.74
C ARG A 219 16.18 7.53 -0.77
N TRP A 220 14.95 7.26 -1.23
CA TRP A 220 14.67 6.88 -2.61
C TRP A 220 13.89 7.92 -3.42
N GLY A 221 13.26 8.90 -2.78
CA GLY A 221 12.48 9.96 -3.43
C GLY A 221 13.29 11.12 -4.01
N ARG A 222 14.62 11.15 -3.87
CA ARG A 222 15.50 12.22 -4.40
C ARG A 222 16.02 11.95 -5.83
N SER A 223 15.25 11.31 -6.71
CA SER A 223 15.63 11.19 -8.11
C SER A 223 15.08 12.37 -8.91
N LYS A 224 15.97 13.25 -9.39
CA LYS A 224 15.64 14.40 -10.26
C LYS A 224 14.78 13.95 -11.45
N LYS A 225 13.85 14.83 -11.89
CA LYS A 225 13.01 14.67 -13.09
C LYS A 225 13.81 14.02 -14.22
N PRO A 226 13.27 13.04 -14.96
CA PRO A 226 13.83 12.69 -16.26
C PRO A 226 13.90 13.97 -17.09
N ARG A 227 15.10 14.31 -17.55
CA ARG A 227 15.32 15.41 -18.50
C ARG A 227 14.39 15.08 -19.67
N ALA A 228 13.39 15.93 -19.92
CA ALA A 228 12.66 15.87 -21.17
C ALA A 228 13.73 15.77 -22.26
N SER A 229 13.67 14.72 -23.08
CA SER A 229 14.54 14.60 -24.24
C SER A 229 14.49 15.94 -24.94
N LEU A 230 15.61 16.68 -24.94
CA LEU A 230 15.75 17.81 -25.83
C LEU A 230 15.43 17.23 -27.21
N ALA A 231 14.33 17.70 -27.81
CA ALA A 231 14.11 17.48 -29.22
C ALA A 231 15.44 17.84 -29.92
N PRO A 232 15.93 17.02 -30.86
CA PRO A 232 17.14 17.38 -31.59
C PRO A 232 16.93 18.79 -32.13
N ALA A 233 17.89 19.67 -31.83
CA ALA A 233 17.86 21.04 -32.29
C ALA A 233 17.46 21.02 -33.77
N ALA A 234 16.34 21.64 -34.11
CA ALA A 234 15.99 21.86 -35.48
C ALA A 234 17.20 22.51 -36.14
N SER A 235 17.83 21.79 -37.06
CA SER A 235 18.88 22.31 -37.91
C SER A 235 18.31 23.55 -38.59
N ASN A 236 18.82 24.72 -38.19
CA ASN A 236 18.48 25.99 -38.79
C ASN A 236 18.76 25.90 -40.31
N PRO A 237 17.76 26.02 -41.21
CA PRO A 237 17.99 25.90 -42.64
C PRO A 237 18.80 27.05 -43.25
N LEU A 238 19.15 28.08 -42.48
CA LEU A 238 19.75 29.31 -43.00
C LEU A 238 21.28 29.35 -42.98
N ALA A 239 21.96 28.23 -42.74
CA ALA A 239 23.44 28.17 -42.83
C ALA A 239 23.96 27.79 -44.23
N GLY A 240 23.09 27.73 -45.25
CA GLY A 240 23.42 27.27 -46.61
C GLY A 240 23.75 28.35 -47.64
N GLU A 241 23.59 29.65 -47.34
CA GLU A 241 23.60 30.70 -48.38
C GLU A 241 24.74 31.75 -48.28
N ALA A 242 25.69 31.60 -47.37
CA ALA A 242 26.76 32.59 -47.18
C ALA A 242 28.17 32.13 -47.63
N ALA A 243 28.30 31.03 -48.37
CA ALA A 243 29.60 30.45 -48.76
C ALA A 243 29.81 30.35 -50.29
N ALA A 244 29.16 31.19 -51.09
CA ALA A 244 29.35 31.23 -52.53
C ALA A 244 29.44 32.69 -53.03
N SER A 245 30.63 33.30 -52.94
CA SER A 245 31.11 34.36 -53.86
C SER A 245 32.37 35.07 -53.35
N ILE A 246 33.54 34.43 -53.43
CA ILE A 246 34.81 35.17 -53.54
C ILE A 246 35.71 34.43 -54.54
N HIS A 247 35.67 34.87 -55.81
CA HIS A 247 36.68 34.55 -56.81
C HIS A 247 37.83 35.57 -56.69
N PRO A 248 39.11 35.14 -56.66
CA PRO A 248 40.22 36.06 -56.89
C PRO A 248 40.44 36.30 -58.40
N PRO A 249 40.88 37.50 -58.81
CA PRO A 249 41.17 37.80 -60.21
C PRO A 249 42.44 37.08 -60.69
N ARG A 250 42.37 36.57 -61.92
CA ARG A 250 43.50 35.97 -62.64
C ARG A 250 44.39 37.07 -63.23
N SER A 251 45.70 36.94 -63.03
CA SER A 251 46.75 37.39 -63.96
C SER A 251 47.58 36.17 -64.33
#